data_AF-A0A8T3LZM7-F1
#
_entry.id   AF-A0A8T3LZM7-F1
#
_cell.length_a   1.000
_cell.length_b   1.000
_cell.length_c   1.000
_cell.angle_alpha   90.00
_cell.angle_beta   90.00
_cell.angle_gamma   90.00
#
_symmetry.space_group_name_H-M   'P 1'
#
loop_
_entity.id
_entity.type
_entity.pdbx_description
1 polymer ?
#
loop_
_entity_poly.entity_id
_entity_poly.type
_entity_poly.pdbx_seq_one_letter_code
_entity_poly.pdbx_strand_id
1 'polypeptide(L)'
;MRTTRALTILLACLAIGIAPVAASDPQLHGGKGGGRDHLDPVVEAGPPSQLVLNNFELLGHANLGGGVPNGDVYLYDHPDAGKHAYVGTWSAQCTGQGVKVVDVSDPTDPRWVGFVGAHKGSSLEDVVVTRIGDRDVLGIGVQQCGSRGENGLALYDVTDPAHPSELAFLPTVGGVHELDLASRADGRTIALLAIPFAEFNFDPEAEQPDPRGEFQVADVSDPENPAIVMEWRLYDQGLTIHEESHPITSPYQGNGLFPVMFSHSVRAADAGTTAYVSYWDAGVVKVDISDLDAPQTIGHTVFNAQADGDAHSMTPYEAGGTRYILQNDEDFDPGHSTATVTSSVTGITEFAGIQEPWAPTLLADLGPLTGTVFDAGEGCEDADYQGAAGMIALADSVDPYYNEPLCPIGAQLLLAADAGAIAFVSNLLSIDDAWGFGPDIDASLDEAGGVPAVQISDIDGLAATIRESATPVTMTLLPNVP
;
A
#
# COMPACT_ATOMS: atom_id res chain seq x y z
N MET A 1 -16.43 -25.23 -65.49
CA MET A 1 -16.59 -23.78 -65.28
C MET A 1 -17.93 -23.50 -64.63
N ARG A 2 -17.94 -23.33 -63.31
CA ARG A 2 -18.95 -22.63 -62.51
C ARG A 2 -18.38 -22.56 -61.09
N THR A 3 -18.26 -21.33 -60.61
CA THR A 3 -17.77 -20.88 -59.31
C THR A 3 -18.80 -21.11 -58.20
N THR A 4 -18.38 -21.56 -57.02
CA THR A 4 -18.97 -21.11 -55.75
C THR A 4 -18.03 -21.36 -54.56
N ARG A 5 -17.41 -20.24 -54.13
CA ARG A 5 -17.08 -19.79 -52.77
C ARG A 5 -16.84 -20.85 -51.68
N ALA A 6 -15.57 -21.00 -51.29
CA ALA A 6 -15.16 -21.54 -50.00
C ALA A 6 -15.43 -20.50 -48.90
N LEU A 7 -16.10 -20.95 -47.83
CA LEU A 7 -16.33 -20.21 -46.60
C LEU A 7 -15.06 -20.35 -45.75
N THR A 8 -14.28 -19.28 -45.62
CA THR A 8 -13.16 -19.23 -44.68
C THR A 8 -13.74 -19.08 -43.28
N ILE A 9 -13.61 -20.12 -42.46
CA ILE A 9 -13.88 -20.07 -41.03
C ILE A 9 -12.77 -19.22 -40.41
N LEU A 10 -13.14 -18.02 -39.98
CA LEU A 10 -12.30 -17.14 -39.17
C LEU A 10 -12.26 -17.75 -37.76
N LEU A 11 -11.17 -18.40 -37.40
CA LEU A 11 -10.90 -18.81 -36.02
C LEU A 11 -10.55 -17.53 -35.25
N ALA A 12 -11.55 -16.91 -34.63
CA ALA A 12 -11.33 -15.87 -33.64
C ALA A 12 -10.79 -16.55 -32.38
N CYS A 13 -9.48 -16.50 -32.19
CA CYS A 13 -8.87 -16.73 -30.88
C CYS A 13 -9.40 -15.64 -29.96
N LEU A 14 -10.25 -16.05 -29.02
CA LEU A 14 -10.70 -15.25 -27.90
C LEU A 14 -9.44 -14.85 -27.12
N ALA A 15 -9.13 -13.55 -27.13
CA ALA A 15 -8.16 -12.97 -26.22
C ALA A 15 -8.75 -13.07 -24.82
N ILE A 16 -8.19 -13.94 -24.00
CA ILE A 16 -8.42 -13.93 -22.55
C ILE A 16 -7.59 -12.77 -22.04
N GLY A 17 -8.26 -11.65 -21.78
CA GLY A 17 -7.64 -10.48 -21.16
C GLY A 17 -7.37 -10.80 -19.71
N ILE A 18 -6.09 -10.98 -19.39
CA ILE A 18 -5.59 -10.95 -18.03
C ILE A 18 -5.66 -9.48 -17.62
N ALA A 19 -6.52 -9.14 -16.65
CA ALA A 19 -6.42 -7.88 -15.95
C ALA A 19 -5.22 -8.00 -15.00
N PRO A 20 -4.15 -7.22 -15.17
CA PRO A 20 -3.16 -7.10 -14.12
C PRO A 20 -3.85 -6.43 -12.93
N VAL A 21 -3.67 -6.98 -11.73
CA VAL A 21 -3.91 -6.27 -10.47
C VAL A 21 -2.97 -5.08 -10.51
N ALA A 22 -3.49 -3.96 -10.98
CA ALA A 22 -2.82 -2.70 -10.95
C ALA A 22 -3.07 -2.12 -9.58
N ALA A 23 -2.03 -1.98 -8.77
CA ALA A 23 -2.00 -0.97 -7.72
C ALA A 23 -1.99 0.40 -8.41
N SER A 24 -3.14 0.77 -9.00
CA SER A 24 -3.38 2.07 -9.63
C SER A 24 -4.88 2.26 -9.84
N ASP A 25 -5.60 2.68 -8.80
CA ASP A 25 -6.63 3.73 -8.87
C ASP A 25 -7.17 4.04 -7.46
N PRO A 26 -7.11 5.29 -6.96
CA PRO A 26 -8.00 5.75 -5.88
C PRO A 26 -9.48 5.80 -6.33
N GLN A 27 -9.81 5.40 -7.57
CA GLN A 27 -11.17 5.11 -8.02
C GLN A 27 -11.51 3.62 -7.97
N LEU A 28 -11.11 2.93 -6.88
CA LEU A 28 -11.82 1.73 -6.46
C LEU A 28 -13.31 2.07 -6.33
N HIS A 29 -14.06 1.64 -7.35
CA HIS A 29 -15.51 1.55 -7.40
C HIS A 29 -16.30 2.84 -7.13
N GLY A 30 -16.40 3.67 -8.18
CA GLY A 30 -17.66 4.37 -8.51
C GLY A 30 -18.79 3.37 -8.87
N GLY A 31 -19.08 2.45 -7.96
CA GLY A 31 -20.24 1.56 -7.99
C GLY A 31 -21.45 2.35 -7.56
N LYS A 32 -22.43 2.52 -8.45
CA LYS A 32 -23.74 3.06 -8.10
C LYS A 32 -24.46 2.07 -7.16
N GLY A 33 -24.25 2.24 -5.86
CA GLY A 33 -24.88 1.45 -4.82
C GLY A 33 -25.04 2.25 -3.53
N GLY A 34 -26.18 2.94 -3.39
CA GLY A 34 -26.94 3.02 -2.13
C GLY A 34 -26.34 3.58 -0.84
N GLY A 35 -25.13 4.16 -0.79
CA GLY A 35 -24.65 4.85 0.41
C GLY A 35 -25.50 6.09 0.73
N ARG A 36 -26.34 6.03 1.76
CA ARG A 36 -27.05 7.22 2.26
C ARG A 36 -26.09 8.04 3.13
N ASP A 37 -25.84 9.27 2.69
CA ASP A 37 -25.44 10.46 3.44
C ASP A 37 -24.11 10.52 4.21
N HIS A 38 -23.25 9.50 4.19
CA HIS A 38 -21.91 9.60 4.81
C HIS A 38 -20.70 9.65 3.85
N LEU A 39 -20.84 9.29 2.57
CA LEU A 39 -19.68 9.13 1.66
C LEU A 39 -19.80 9.82 0.30
N ASP A 40 -20.38 11.01 0.24
CA ASP A 40 -20.24 11.86 -0.97
C ASP A 40 -20.57 13.33 -0.67
N PRO A 41 -19.62 14.19 -0.31
CA PRO A 41 -19.56 15.43 -1.03
C PRO A 41 -18.98 15.09 -2.40
N VAL A 42 -19.81 15.19 -3.44
CA VAL A 42 -19.30 15.63 -4.75
C VAL A 42 -18.44 16.85 -4.44
N VAL A 43 -17.12 16.68 -4.42
CA VAL A 43 -16.21 17.81 -4.25
C VAL A 43 -16.34 18.57 -5.55
N GLU A 44 -17.31 19.50 -5.62
CA GLU A 44 -17.29 20.55 -6.62
C GLU A 44 -15.84 21.04 -6.66
N ALA A 45 -15.23 21.05 -7.85
CA ALA A 45 -13.87 21.53 -8.02
C ALA A 45 -13.74 22.81 -7.20
N GLY A 46 -12.98 22.72 -6.11
CA GLY A 46 -12.95 23.77 -5.11
C GLY A 46 -12.59 25.08 -5.79
N PRO A 47 -12.98 26.23 -5.21
CA PRO A 47 -12.43 27.49 -5.68
C PRO A 47 -10.90 27.34 -5.81
N PRO A 48 -10.27 27.99 -6.81
CA PRO A 48 -8.82 27.92 -6.98
C PRO A 48 -8.14 28.03 -5.62
N SER A 49 -7.29 27.06 -5.29
CA SER A 49 -6.63 27.03 -3.99
C SER A 49 -5.95 28.38 -3.77
N GLN A 50 -6.21 29.00 -2.62
CA GLN A 50 -5.50 30.21 -2.26
C GLN A 50 -4.06 29.81 -1.96
N LEU A 51 -3.11 30.52 -2.57
CA LEU A 51 -1.71 30.35 -2.25
C LEU A 51 -1.50 30.69 -0.77
N VAL A 52 -1.16 29.69 0.05
CA VAL A 52 -0.86 29.85 1.47
C VAL A 52 0.67 29.89 1.64
N LEU A 53 1.21 31.07 1.99
CA LEU A 53 2.66 31.29 2.21
C LEU A 53 2.98 31.65 3.68
N ASN A 54 2.24 31.12 4.65
CA ASN A 54 2.48 31.44 6.06
C ASN A 54 3.91 31.03 6.46
N ASN A 55 4.78 32.01 6.75
CA ASN A 55 6.22 31.84 7.02
C ASN A 55 7.08 31.38 5.82
N PHE A 56 6.57 31.50 4.58
CA PHE A 56 7.30 31.19 3.37
C PHE A 56 7.35 32.40 2.42
N GLU A 57 8.42 32.49 1.62
CA GLU A 57 8.55 33.43 0.51
C GLU A 57 8.61 32.62 -0.79
N LEU A 58 7.68 32.87 -1.72
CA LEU A 58 7.73 32.26 -3.05
C LEU A 58 8.86 32.89 -3.85
N LEU A 59 9.92 32.13 -4.11
CA LEU A 59 11.06 32.59 -4.92
C LEU A 59 10.77 32.50 -6.42
N GLY A 60 10.22 31.38 -6.88
CA GLY A 60 9.95 31.10 -8.28
C GLY A 60 9.00 29.91 -8.44
N HIS A 61 8.43 29.77 -9.64
CA HIS A 61 7.52 28.68 -9.98
C HIS A 61 7.59 28.37 -11.48
N ALA A 62 7.76 27.09 -11.82
CA ALA A 62 7.65 26.59 -13.18
C ALA A 62 6.38 25.75 -13.31
N ASN A 63 5.51 26.10 -14.26
CA ASN A 63 4.38 25.24 -14.60
C ASN A 63 4.88 24.07 -15.45
N LEU A 64 4.87 22.86 -14.90
CA LEU A 64 5.33 21.63 -15.55
C LEU A 64 4.30 21.01 -16.50
N GLY A 65 3.31 21.80 -16.91
CA GLY A 65 2.17 21.36 -17.70
C GLY A 65 1.13 20.58 -16.87
N GLY A 66 0.04 20.21 -17.53
CA GLY A 66 -0.98 19.31 -16.99
C GLY A 66 -1.12 18.05 -17.85
N GLY A 67 -1.94 17.09 -17.40
CA GLY A 67 -2.26 15.86 -18.13
C GLY A 67 -1.70 14.58 -17.49
N VAL A 68 -0.74 14.70 -16.58
CA VAL A 68 -0.23 13.63 -15.71
C VAL A 68 0.18 14.27 -14.38
N PRO A 69 -0.23 13.74 -13.22
CA PRO A 69 0.28 14.14 -11.92
C PRO A 69 1.80 14.00 -11.87
N ASN A 70 2.44 14.92 -11.17
CA ASN A 70 3.86 14.83 -10.86
C ASN A 70 4.02 13.89 -9.67
N GLY A 71 5.02 13.01 -9.71
CA GLY A 71 5.44 12.19 -8.59
C GLY A 71 6.59 12.87 -7.81
N ASP A 72 7.51 12.05 -7.34
CA ASP A 72 8.63 12.47 -6.51
C ASP A 72 9.58 13.42 -7.24
N VAL A 73 10.33 14.18 -6.44
CA VAL A 73 11.29 15.17 -6.92
C VAL A 73 12.67 14.95 -6.32
N TYR A 74 13.67 14.90 -7.20
CA TYR A 74 15.07 14.80 -6.81
C TYR A 74 15.86 16.02 -7.30
N LEU A 75 16.51 16.71 -6.37
CA LEU A 75 17.39 17.85 -6.68
C LEU A 75 18.84 17.37 -6.78
N TYR A 76 19.51 17.68 -7.88
CA TYR A 76 20.91 17.35 -8.09
C TYR A 76 21.71 18.56 -8.58
N ASP A 77 22.92 18.74 -8.06
CA ASP A 77 23.85 19.81 -8.47
C ASP A 77 24.91 19.25 -9.42
N HIS A 78 24.70 19.45 -10.72
CA HIS A 78 25.62 18.99 -11.76
C HIS A 78 26.87 19.86 -11.77
N PRO A 79 28.08 19.27 -11.79
CA PRO A 79 29.32 20.06 -11.77
C PRO A 79 29.46 21.10 -12.89
N ASP A 80 28.96 20.78 -14.10
CA ASP A 80 29.10 21.65 -15.27
C ASP A 80 27.77 22.25 -15.76
N ALA A 81 26.62 21.78 -15.27
CA ALA A 81 25.30 22.23 -15.70
C ALA A 81 24.51 22.97 -14.59
N GLY A 82 24.96 22.95 -13.34
CA GLY A 82 24.25 23.55 -12.22
C GLY A 82 23.09 22.70 -11.72
N LYS A 83 22.16 23.32 -10.99
CA LYS A 83 21.14 22.59 -10.22
C LYS A 83 19.94 22.24 -11.08
N HIS A 84 19.57 20.98 -11.05
CA HIS A 84 18.41 20.45 -11.76
C HIS A 84 17.51 19.66 -10.82
N ALA A 85 16.20 19.86 -10.96
CA ALA A 85 15.19 19.02 -10.34
C ALA A 85 14.64 18.03 -11.37
N TYR A 86 14.64 16.76 -11.01
CA TYR A 86 14.03 15.66 -11.74
C TYR A 86 12.70 15.36 -11.08
N VAL A 87 11.62 15.42 -11.83
CA VAL A 87 10.26 15.28 -11.29
C VAL A 87 9.60 14.10 -11.99
N GLY A 88 9.30 13.05 -11.23
CA GLY A 88 8.63 11.87 -11.73
C GLY A 88 7.21 12.15 -12.23
N THR A 89 6.62 11.14 -12.86
CA THR A 89 5.23 11.21 -13.35
C THR A 89 4.45 10.00 -12.87
N TRP A 90 3.31 10.28 -12.25
CA TRP A 90 2.51 9.27 -11.57
C TRP A 90 1.35 8.71 -12.43
N SER A 91 0.84 7.57 -11.99
CA SER A 91 0.14 6.52 -12.74
C SER A 91 -1.13 6.92 -13.50
N ALA A 92 -1.84 8.00 -13.17
CA ALA A 92 -3.06 8.41 -13.87
C ALA A 92 -2.79 9.58 -14.85
N GLN A 93 -2.82 9.46 -16.18
CA GLN A 93 -3.54 8.52 -17.05
C GLN A 93 -2.65 7.44 -17.70
N CYS A 94 -1.58 7.04 -17.02
CA CYS A 94 -0.63 6.01 -17.46
C CYS A 94 -0.01 6.32 -18.84
N THR A 95 0.32 7.60 -19.04
CA THR A 95 0.75 8.10 -20.34
C THR A 95 2.19 7.71 -20.66
N GLY A 96 3.02 7.41 -19.66
CA GLY A 96 4.44 7.09 -19.83
C GLY A 96 5.27 8.26 -20.34
N GLN A 97 4.98 9.48 -19.89
CA GLN A 97 5.56 10.71 -20.45
C GLN A 97 7.03 10.97 -20.09
N GLY A 98 7.62 10.20 -19.19
CA GLY A 98 8.99 10.44 -18.75
C GLY A 98 9.04 11.34 -17.51
N VAL A 99 10.21 11.32 -16.88
CA VAL A 99 10.62 12.24 -15.81
C VAL A 99 10.86 13.62 -16.40
N LYS A 100 10.33 14.67 -15.77
CA LYS A 100 10.52 16.06 -16.20
C LYS A 100 11.82 16.60 -15.63
N VAL A 101 12.60 17.29 -16.46
CA VAL A 101 13.89 17.88 -16.08
C VAL A 101 13.74 19.40 -16.00
N VAL A 102 14.01 19.98 -14.84
CA VAL A 102 13.83 21.40 -14.56
C VAL A 102 15.16 22.01 -14.13
N ASP A 103 15.65 23.00 -14.86
CA ASP A 103 16.79 23.82 -14.42
C ASP A 103 16.31 24.75 -13.29
N VAL A 104 16.95 24.61 -12.13
CA VAL A 104 16.69 25.37 -10.90
C VAL A 104 17.97 26.04 -10.40
N SER A 105 18.95 26.26 -11.28
CA SER A 105 20.20 26.95 -10.98
C SER A 105 19.96 28.38 -10.49
N ASP A 106 18.95 29.06 -11.06
CA ASP A 106 18.34 30.28 -10.51
C ASP A 106 16.97 29.93 -9.90
N PRO A 107 16.84 29.88 -8.57
CA PRO A 107 15.57 29.52 -7.92
C PRO A 107 14.47 30.57 -8.13
N THR A 108 14.80 31.77 -8.63
CA THR A 108 13.81 32.80 -8.95
C THR A 108 13.23 32.68 -10.37
N ASP A 109 13.86 31.88 -11.23
CA ASP A 109 13.43 31.62 -12.60
C ASP A 109 13.63 30.14 -12.97
N PRO A 110 12.92 29.20 -12.31
CA PRO A 110 13.01 27.79 -12.65
C PRO A 110 12.45 27.54 -14.05
N ARG A 111 13.12 26.69 -14.84
CA ARG A 111 12.77 26.43 -16.24
C ARG A 111 12.65 24.94 -16.53
N TRP A 112 11.50 24.52 -17.03
CA TRP A 112 11.34 23.17 -17.57
C TRP A 112 12.15 23.04 -18.87
N VAL A 113 13.19 22.21 -18.86
CA VAL A 113 14.15 22.07 -19.97
C VAL A 113 13.95 20.80 -20.81
N GLY A 114 13.25 19.79 -20.30
CA GLY A 114 12.98 18.57 -21.07
C GLY A 114 12.34 17.43 -20.29
N PHE A 115 12.38 16.24 -20.88
CA PHE A 115 11.93 14.99 -20.27
C PHE A 115 12.92 13.85 -20.60
N VAL A 116 12.94 12.82 -19.77
CA VAL A 116 13.80 11.63 -19.90
C VAL A 116 13.05 10.38 -19.46
N GLY A 117 13.39 9.20 -19.96
CA GLY A 117 12.84 7.95 -19.42
C GLY A 117 11.37 7.70 -19.74
N ALA A 118 10.90 8.03 -20.95
CA ALA A 118 9.51 7.77 -21.33
C ALA A 118 9.25 6.28 -21.61
N HIS A 119 8.58 5.58 -20.69
CA HIS A 119 8.13 4.19 -20.85
C HIS A 119 6.61 4.11 -21.01
N LYS A 120 6.15 3.75 -22.21
CA LYS A 120 4.71 3.79 -22.53
C LYS A 120 3.92 2.76 -21.73
N GLY A 121 2.87 3.21 -21.04
CA GLY A 121 2.05 2.33 -20.21
C GLY A 121 2.68 2.04 -18.84
N SER A 122 3.71 2.80 -18.46
CA SER A 122 4.31 2.75 -17.12
C SER A 122 4.20 4.11 -16.40
N SER A 123 4.17 4.02 -15.08
CA SER A 123 4.43 5.10 -14.13
C SER A 123 5.93 5.20 -13.87
N LEU A 124 6.40 6.41 -13.58
CA LEU A 124 7.80 6.80 -13.48
C LEU A 124 7.94 7.75 -12.28
N GLU A 125 7.43 7.30 -11.13
CA GLU A 125 7.14 8.12 -9.96
C GLU A 125 8.40 8.54 -9.21
N ASP A 126 9.22 7.57 -8.80
CA ASP A 126 10.42 7.85 -8.02
C ASP A 126 11.69 7.89 -8.87
N VAL A 127 12.57 8.82 -8.50
CA VAL A 127 13.75 9.18 -9.25
C VAL A 127 14.89 9.55 -8.30
N VAL A 128 16.09 9.07 -8.60
CA VAL A 128 17.30 9.41 -7.83
C VAL A 128 18.47 9.62 -8.77
N VAL A 129 19.27 10.65 -8.53
CA VAL A 129 20.50 10.93 -9.30
C VAL A 129 21.72 10.78 -8.42
N THR A 130 22.72 10.03 -8.89
CA THR A 130 24.02 9.91 -8.22
C THR A 130 25.17 9.98 -9.21
N ARG A 131 26.38 10.28 -8.71
CA ARG A 131 27.59 10.27 -9.53
C ARG A 131 28.20 8.87 -9.57
N ILE A 132 28.38 8.32 -10.77
CA ILE A 132 29.10 7.05 -11.00
C ILE A 132 30.27 7.31 -11.95
N GLY A 133 31.49 7.32 -11.40
CA GLY A 133 32.69 7.69 -12.15
C GLY A 133 32.64 9.14 -12.64
N ASP A 134 32.70 9.35 -13.95
CA ASP A 134 32.61 10.66 -14.58
C ASP A 134 31.18 11.06 -15.00
N ARG A 135 30.19 10.18 -14.82
CA ARG A 135 28.80 10.38 -15.24
C ARG A 135 27.87 10.65 -14.07
N ASP A 136 26.94 11.58 -14.25
CA ASP A 136 25.78 11.75 -13.38
C ASP A 136 24.67 10.82 -13.90
N VAL A 137 24.25 9.84 -13.08
CA VAL A 137 23.35 8.75 -13.46
C VAL A 137 22.01 8.91 -12.74
N LEU A 138 20.94 8.99 -13.52
CA LEU A 138 19.55 8.99 -13.07
C LEU A 138 19.02 7.55 -13.06
N GLY A 139 18.57 7.09 -11.90
CA GLY A 139 17.72 5.92 -11.75
C GLY A 139 16.24 6.31 -11.72
N ILE A 140 15.41 5.53 -12.39
CA ILE A 140 13.96 5.71 -12.47
C ILE A 140 13.28 4.38 -12.13
N GLY A 141 12.39 4.41 -11.15
CA GLY A 141 11.48 3.30 -10.86
C GLY A 141 10.41 3.21 -11.95
N VAL A 142 10.33 2.08 -12.64
CA VAL A 142 9.36 1.86 -13.73
C VAL A 142 8.32 0.86 -13.27
N GLN A 143 7.06 1.29 -13.28
CA GLN A 143 5.93 0.50 -12.78
C GLN A 143 4.87 0.37 -13.86
N GLN A 144 4.46 -0.84 -14.19
CA GLN A 144 3.40 -1.09 -15.16
C GLN A 144 2.05 -0.58 -14.61
N CYS A 145 1.43 0.36 -15.30
CA CYS A 145 0.05 0.81 -15.02
C CYS A 145 -0.91 0.54 -16.17
N GLY A 146 -0.41 0.10 -17.33
CA GLY A 146 -1.19 -0.18 -18.53
C GLY A 146 -0.83 -1.51 -19.17
N SER A 147 -1.66 -1.98 -20.10
CA SER A 147 -1.53 -3.31 -20.74
C SER A 147 -0.26 -3.51 -21.59
N ARG A 148 0.56 -2.47 -21.78
CA ARG A 148 1.86 -2.53 -22.47
C ARG A 148 3.00 -1.94 -21.64
N GLY A 149 2.77 -1.70 -20.35
CA GLY A 149 3.80 -1.19 -19.47
C GLY A 149 4.87 -2.22 -19.17
N GLU A 150 5.96 -1.72 -18.64
CA GLU A 150 7.13 -2.46 -18.19
C GLU A 150 7.33 -2.25 -16.69
N ASN A 151 8.03 -3.19 -16.06
CA ASN A 151 8.44 -3.18 -14.66
C ASN A 151 9.96 -3.29 -14.58
N GLY A 152 10.61 -2.38 -13.85
CA GLY A 152 12.07 -2.39 -13.77
C GLY A 152 12.71 -1.13 -13.21
N LEU A 153 14.03 -1.13 -13.25
CA LEU A 153 14.88 0.03 -13.04
C LEU A 153 15.39 0.53 -14.39
N ALA A 154 15.12 1.77 -14.74
CA ALA A 154 15.74 2.42 -15.90
C ALA A 154 16.89 3.33 -15.46
N LEU A 155 18.02 3.25 -16.15
CA LEU A 155 19.22 4.04 -15.88
C LEU A 155 19.54 4.95 -17.09
N TYR A 156 19.77 6.22 -16.81
CA TYR A 156 20.09 7.24 -17.82
C TYR A 156 21.33 8.04 -17.40
N ASP A 157 22.18 8.36 -18.35
CA ASP A 157 23.21 9.38 -18.20
C ASP A 157 22.53 10.75 -18.34
N VAL A 158 22.69 11.57 -17.31
CA VAL A 158 22.14 12.92 -17.20
C VAL A 158 23.24 13.95 -16.92
N THR A 159 24.51 13.63 -17.18
CA THR A 159 25.66 14.55 -17.04
C THR A 159 25.46 15.84 -17.84
N ASP A 160 24.85 15.72 -19.03
CA ASP A 160 24.22 16.84 -19.73
C ASP A 160 22.70 16.70 -19.59
N PRO A 161 22.05 17.38 -18.63
CA PRO A 161 20.62 17.25 -18.38
C PRO A 161 19.76 17.77 -19.55
N ALA A 162 20.33 18.53 -20.49
CA ALA A 162 19.63 18.93 -21.72
C ALA A 162 19.63 17.84 -22.79
N HIS A 163 20.54 16.86 -22.71
CA HIS A 163 20.68 15.77 -23.67
C HIS A 163 20.91 14.41 -22.98
N PRO A 164 19.94 13.94 -22.18
CA PRO A 164 20.07 12.68 -21.48
C PRO A 164 20.12 11.49 -22.46
N SER A 165 20.83 10.43 -22.07
CA SER A 165 20.92 9.19 -22.87
C SER A 165 20.69 7.95 -22.03
N GLU A 166 19.94 6.99 -22.57
CA GLU A 166 19.69 5.70 -21.93
C GLU A 166 21.00 4.91 -21.76
N LEU A 167 21.18 4.30 -20.59
CA LEU A 167 22.30 3.42 -20.27
C LEU A 167 21.84 1.97 -20.26
N ALA A 168 20.80 1.67 -19.49
CA ALA A 168 20.25 0.33 -19.35
C ALA A 168 18.81 0.34 -18.84
N PHE A 169 18.11 -0.75 -19.10
CA PHE A 169 16.88 -1.12 -18.43
C PHE A 169 17.06 -2.49 -17.79
N LEU A 170 16.84 -2.59 -16.48
CA LEU A 170 16.89 -3.81 -15.70
C LEU A 170 15.46 -4.26 -15.35
N PRO A 171 14.91 -5.29 -16.04
CA PRO A 171 13.59 -5.80 -15.71
C PRO A 171 13.54 -6.43 -14.32
N THR A 172 12.45 -6.20 -13.61
CA THR A 172 12.16 -6.79 -12.30
C THR A 172 10.84 -7.57 -12.35
N VAL A 173 10.57 -8.36 -11.30
CA VAL A 173 9.35 -9.19 -11.23
C VAL A 173 8.07 -8.37 -11.04
N GLY A 174 8.18 -7.23 -10.36
CA GLY A 174 7.14 -6.23 -10.19
C GLY A 174 7.72 -4.83 -10.43
N GLY A 175 6.89 -3.79 -10.39
CA GLY A 175 7.36 -2.42 -10.57
C GLY A 175 8.30 -2.00 -9.45
N VAL A 176 9.38 -1.29 -9.80
CA VAL A 176 10.19 -0.60 -8.78
C VAL A 176 9.39 0.64 -8.38
N HIS A 177 8.83 0.63 -7.18
CA HIS A 177 7.93 1.68 -6.71
C HIS A 177 8.72 2.92 -6.29
N GLU A 178 9.60 2.73 -5.31
CA GLU A 178 10.63 3.67 -4.90
C GLU A 178 12.02 3.03 -4.91
N LEU A 179 13.04 3.86 -5.01
CA LEU A 179 14.43 3.46 -5.03
C LEU A 179 15.35 4.43 -4.30
N ASP A 180 16.58 3.99 -4.07
CA ASP A 180 17.68 4.87 -3.70
C ASP A 180 18.99 4.40 -4.33
N LEU A 181 19.94 5.33 -4.52
CA LEU A 181 21.25 5.05 -5.09
C LEU A 181 22.35 5.44 -4.11
N ALA A 182 23.25 4.50 -3.81
CA ALA A 182 24.34 4.74 -2.87
C ALA A 182 25.70 4.26 -3.40
N SER A 183 26.69 5.15 -3.38
CA SER A 183 28.08 4.80 -3.61
C SER A 183 28.75 4.39 -2.29
N ARG A 184 29.32 3.19 -2.27
CA ARG A 184 30.00 2.59 -1.14
C ARG A 184 31.49 2.90 -1.13
N ALA A 185 32.09 2.81 0.05
CA ALA A 185 33.53 2.99 0.23
C ALA A 185 34.38 1.90 -0.46
N ASP A 186 33.80 0.74 -0.78
CA ASP A 186 34.46 -0.33 -1.53
C ASP A 186 34.50 -0.08 -3.05
N GLY A 187 33.97 1.06 -3.50
CA GLY A 187 33.93 1.48 -4.89
C GLY A 187 32.70 1.00 -5.66
N ARG A 188 31.81 0.22 -5.05
CA ARG A 188 30.53 -0.15 -5.67
C ARG A 188 29.54 1.00 -5.60
N THR A 189 28.69 1.12 -6.61
CA THR A 189 27.44 1.87 -6.50
C THR A 189 26.28 0.90 -6.61
N ILE A 190 25.33 1.01 -5.70
CA ILE A 190 24.19 0.11 -5.62
C ILE A 190 22.88 0.88 -5.76
N ALA A 191 21.88 0.22 -6.34
CA ALA A 191 20.50 0.67 -6.34
C ALA A 191 19.70 -0.22 -5.36
N LEU A 192 19.04 0.40 -4.39
CA LEU A 192 18.09 -0.24 -3.50
C LEU A 192 16.72 -0.10 -4.12
N LEU A 193 15.97 -1.19 -4.21
CA LEU A 193 14.70 -1.26 -4.94
C LEU A 193 13.60 -1.77 -4.00
N ALA A 194 12.55 -0.97 -3.84
CA ALA A 194 11.30 -1.41 -3.25
C ALA A 194 10.38 -1.91 -4.38
N ILE A 195 9.98 -3.18 -4.31
CA ILE A 195 9.18 -3.86 -5.33
C ILE A 195 7.93 -4.43 -4.63
N PRO A 196 6.91 -3.59 -4.39
CA PRO A 196 5.67 -3.98 -3.74
C PRO A 196 5.12 -5.29 -4.26
N PHE A 197 4.64 -6.12 -3.34
CA PHE A 197 3.95 -7.38 -3.61
C PHE A 197 4.76 -8.45 -4.33
N ALA A 198 6.08 -8.30 -4.54
CA ALA A 198 6.90 -9.33 -5.17
C ALA A 198 7.03 -10.63 -4.34
N GLU A 199 6.78 -10.57 -3.03
CA GLU A 199 6.77 -11.74 -2.15
C GLU A 199 5.48 -12.56 -2.28
N PHE A 200 4.47 -12.03 -2.97
CA PHE A 200 3.17 -12.68 -3.18
C PHE A 200 2.76 -12.72 -4.63
N ASN A 201 2.37 -13.91 -5.09
CA ASN A 201 1.67 -14.02 -6.36
C ASN A 201 0.16 -14.02 -6.09
N PHE A 202 -0.52 -12.96 -6.54
CA PHE A 202 -1.98 -12.82 -6.48
C PHE A 202 -2.73 -13.72 -7.48
N ASP A 203 -2.04 -14.49 -8.32
CA ASP A 203 -2.68 -15.41 -9.26
C ASP A 203 -2.86 -16.81 -8.63
N PRO A 204 -4.07 -17.19 -8.17
CA PRO A 204 -4.35 -18.51 -7.60
C PRO A 204 -4.26 -19.65 -8.64
N GLU A 205 -4.25 -19.34 -9.94
CA GLU A 205 -4.17 -20.32 -11.03
C GLU A 205 -2.76 -20.46 -11.63
N ALA A 206 -1.84 -19.54 -11.33
CA ALA A 206 -0.45 -19.65 -11.75
C ALA A 206 0.31 -20.72 -10.94
N GLU A 207 1.20 -21.46 -11.60
CA GLU A 207 2.30 -22.12 -10.88
C GLU A 207 3.06 -21.02 -10.15
N GLN A 208 2.95 -20.97 -8.82
CA GLN A 208 3.58 -19.95 -7.99
C GLN A 208 5.07 -19.92 -8.33
N PRO A 209 5.60 -18.84 -8.95
CA PRO A 209 7.04 -18.69 -9.04
C PRO A 209 7.59 -18.66 -7.61
N ASP A 210 8.84 -19.12 -7.42
CA ASP A 210 9.49 -19.00 -6.11
C ASP A 210 9.36 -17.54 -5.63
N PRO A 211 8.73 -17.29 -4.47
CA PRO A 211 8.48 -15.93 -4.01
C PRO A 211 9.80 -15.17 -3.90
N ARG A 212 9.82 -13.96 -4.48
CA ARG A 212 11.01 -13.11 -4.62
C ARG A 212 10.99 -12.04 -3.53
N GLY A 213 12.14 -11.55 -3.10
CA GLY A 213 12.19 -10.45 -2.13
C GLY A 213 11.61 -9.15 -2.69
N GLU A 214 10.80 -8.44 -1.89
CA GLU A 214 10.32 -7.10 -2.25
C GLU A 214 11.37 -6.01 -1.98
N PHE A 215 12.34 -6.30 -1.13
CA PHE A 215 13.57 -5.52 -1.05
C PHE A 215 14.67 -6.19 -1.88
N GLN A 216 15.11 -5.52 -2.95
CA GLN A 216 16.20 -5.99 -3.80
C GLN A 216 17.32 -4.96 -3.87
N VAL A 217 18.54 -5.43 -4.13
CA VAL A 217 19.69 -4.55 -4.40
C VAL A 217 20.29 -4.92 -5.74
N ALA A 218 20.46 -3.93 -6.61
CA ALA A 218 21.22 -4.05 -7.85
C ALA A 218 22.62 -3.44 -7.70
N ASP A 219 23.63 -4.09 -8.25
CA ASP A 219 24.92 -3.45 -8.52
C ASP A 219 24.79 -2.62 -9.80
N VAL A 220 25.03 -1.33 -9.69
CA VAL A 220 24.97 -0.35 -10.79
C VAL A 220 26.31 0.36 -10.96
N SER A 221 27.39 -0.21 -10.44
CA SER A 221 28.76 0.33 -10.58
C SER A 221 29.17 0.48 -12.04
N ASP A 222 28.70 -0.44 -12.89
CA ASP A 222 28.63 -0.28 -14.35
C ASP A 222 27.16 -0.05 -14.74
N PRO A 223 26.73 1.21 -14.91
CA PRO A 223 25.32 1.52 -15.15
C PRO A 223 24.83 1.09 -16.55
N GLU A 224 25.73 0.65 -17.45
CA GLU A 224 25.35 0.02 -18.73
C GLU A 224 25.05 -1.48 -18.57
N ASN A 225 25.47 -2.10 -17.46
CA ASN A 225 25.29 -3.54 -17.19
C ASN A 225 24.84 -3.80 -15.73
N PRO A 226 23.70 -3.24 -15.30
CA PRO A 226 23.20 -3.43 -13.94
C PRO A 226 22.73 -4.88 -13.70
N ALA A 227 22.87 -5.37 -12.47
CA ALA A 227 22.41 -6.71 -12.10
C ALA A 227 21.91 -6.77 -10.66
N ILE A 228 20.82 -7.50 -10.42
CA ILE A 228 20.37 -7.85 -9.06
C ILE A 228 21.42 -8.74 -8.40
N VAL A 229 21.87 -8.34 -7.20
CA VAL A 229 22.92 -9.01 -6.43
C VAL A 229 22.45 -9.43 -5.03
N MET A 230 21.26 -8.98 -4.60
CA MET A 230 20.66 -9.38 -3.34
C MET A 230 19.14 -9.28 -3.43
N GLU A 231 18.47 -10.22 -2.77
CA GLU A 231 17.03 -10.23 -2.51
C GLU A 231 16.82 -10.51 -1.03
N TRP A 232 15.89 -9.79 -0.42
CA TRP A 232 15.53 -9.95 0.98
C TRP A 232 14.03 -9.95 1.15
N ARG A 233 13.59 -10.78 2.10
CA ARG A 233 12.19 -11.15 2.29
C ARG A 233 11.75 -10.89 3.71
N LEU A 234 10.63 -10.20 3.89
CA LEU A 234 10.07 -9.89 5.20
C LEU A 234 9.71 -11.17 5.97
N TYR A 235 9.05 -12.12 5.30
CA TYR A 235 8.48 -13.32 5.94
C TYR A 235 9.53 -14.35 6.38
N ASP A 236 10.79 -14.20 5.93
CA ASP A 236 11.90 -15.08 6.32
C ASP A 236 12.58 -14.61 7.62
N GLN A 237 12.20 -13.45 8.16
CA GLN A 237 12.92 -12.80 9.25
C GLN A 237 12.40 -13.16 10.65
N GLY A 238 11.18 -13.69 10.76
CA GLY A 238 10.55 -13.96 12.07
C GLY A 238 10.25 -12.69 12.87
N LEU A 239 9.91 -11.60 12.18
CA LEU A 239 9.46 -10.34 12.79
C LEU A 239 8.04 -10.48 13.34
N THR A 240 7.66 -9.57 14.23
CA THR A 240 6.35 -9.54 14.88
C THR A 240 5.57 -8.29 14.50
N ILE A 241 4.26 -8.42 14.29
CA ILE A 241 3.36 -7.28 14.26
C ILE A 241 3.08 -6.82 15.69
N HIS A 242 3.01 -5.49 15.86
CA HIS A 242 2.85 -4.81 17.14
C HIS A 242 3.98 -5.10 18.16
N GLU A 243 4.03 -4.35 19.26
CA GLU A 243 5.18 -4.38 20.17
C GLU A 243 5.53 -5.78 20.70
N GLU A 244 4.58 -6.72 20.83
CA GLU A 244 4.88 -8.10 21.29
C GLU A 244 3.87 -9.20 20.84
N SER A 245 2.90 -8.95 19.94
CA SER A 245 1.70 -9.80 19.92
C SER A 245 1.68 -10.96 18.91
N HIS A 246 2.14 -10.86 17.66
CA HIS A 246 2.03 -12.00 16.72
C HIS A 246 3.15 -12.04 15.69
N PRO A 247 3.64 -13.22 15.26
CA PRO A 247 4.57 -13.30 14.14
C PRO A 247 3.90 -12.79 12.86
N ILE A 248 4.67 -12.10 12.02
CA ILE A 248 4.23 -11.74 10.67
C ILE A 248 4.19 -13.02 9.83
N THR A 249 2.99 -13.41 9.41
CA THR A 249 2.75 -14.66 8.68
C THR A 249 1.97 -14.49 7.39
N SER A 250 1.42 -13.31 7.16
CA SER A 250 0.59 -12.95 6.02
C SER A 250 0.86 -11.49 5.62
N PRO A 251 0.70 -11.12 4.34
CA PRO A 251 0.72 -9.72 3.94
C PRO A 251 -0.52 -8.96 4.39
N TYR A 252 -1.62 -9.64 4.71
CA TYR A 252 -2.89 -9.03 5.14
C TYR A 252 -3.04 -9.01 6.65
N GLN A 253 -1.92 -8.85 7.34
CA GLN A 253 -1.82 -8.82 8.78
C GLN A 253 -1.34 -7.43 9.13
N GLY A 254 -2.26 -6.47 9.25
CA GLY A 254 -1.94 -5.05 9.30
C GLY A 254 -2.96 -4.23 10.09
N ASN A 255 -2.90 -2.91 9.93
CA ASN A 255 -3.73 -1.93 10.62
C ASN A 255 -4.58 -1.14 9.62
N GLY A 256 -5.57 -0.42 10.14
CA GLY A 256 -6.39 0.46 9.31
C GLY A 256 -7.21 -0.26 8.25
N LEU A 257 -7.81 0.52 7.36
CA LEU A 257 -8.65 0.02 6.25
C LEU A 257 -7.86 -0.71 5.18
N PHE A 258 -6.56 -0.41 5.06
CA PHE A 258 -5.68 -1.08 4.11
C PHE A 258 -4.59 -1.88 4.85
N PRO A 259 -4.97 -2.98 5.53
CA PRO A 259 -4.11 -3.69 6.46
C PRO A 259 -3.10 -4.57 5.73
N VAL A 260 -2.09 -3.95 5.12
CA VAL A 260 -1.13 -4.62 4.26
C VAL A 260 0.31 -4.41 4.66
N MET A 261 1.12 -5.40 4.33
CA MET A 261 2.56 -5.37 4.47
C MET A 261 3.21 -5.58 3.11
N PHE A 262 3.90 -4.55 2.64
CA PHE A 262 4.75 -4.65 1.46
C PHE A 262 5.82 -3.55 1.46
N SER A 263 6.89 -3.77 0.71
CA SER A 263 7.99 -2.81 0.56
C SER A 263 7.55 -1.61 -0.26
N HIS A 264 7.20 -0.51 0.39
CA HIS A 264 6.81 0.75 -0.24
C HIS A 264 8.02 1.56 -0.68
N SER A 265 8.87 1.90 0.29
CA SER A 265 10.02 2.80 0.12
C SER A 265 11.31 2.17 0.62
N VAL A 266 12.42 2.64 0.07
CA VAL A 266 13.75 2.26 0.57
C VAL A 266 14.71 3.43 0.51
N ARG A 267 15.50 3.60 1.58
CA ARG A 267 16.60 4.58 1.66
C ARG A 267 17.88 3.93 2.14
N ALA A 268 18.97 4.24 1.47
CA ALA A 268 20.30 3.83 1.87
C ALA A 268 20.77 4.67 3.08
N ALA A 269 21.48 4.02 4.00
CA ALA A 269 22.09 4.65 5.14
C ALA A 269 23.52 4.14 5.35
N ASP A 270 24.25 4.80 6.26
CA ASP A 270 25.60 4.38 6.66
C ASP A 270 26.55 4.19 5.46
N ALA A 271 26.52 5.12 4.51
CA ALA A 271 27.28 5.06 3.25
C ALA A 271 26.97 3.80 2.41
N GLY A 272 25.70 3.40 2.39
CA GLY A 272 25.19 2.28 1.63
C GLY A 272 25.41 0.91 2.28
N THR A 273 25.86 0.84 3.54
CA THR A 273 26.03 -0.44 4.25
C THR A 273 24.80 -0.86 5.04
N THR A 274 23.83 0.03 5.24
CA THR A 274 22.51 -0.32 5.78
C THR A 274 21.42 0.26 4.90
N ALA A 275 20.22 -0.32 5.00
CA ALA A 275 19.02 0.17 4.35
C ALA A 275 17.93 0.36 5.41
N TYR A 276 17.10 1.37 5.21
CA TYR A 276 15.79 1.47 5.83
C TYR A 276 14.76 1.19 4.77
N VAL A 277 13.92 0.17 4.99
CA VAL A 277 12.87 -0.26 4.08
C VAL A 277 11.54 -0.02 4.76
N SER A 278 10.73 0.87 4.22
CA SER A 278 9.38 1.15 4.69
C SER A 278 8.46 0.05 4.20
N TYR A 279 8.09 -0.87 5.10
CA TYR A 279 7.32 -2.07 4.79
C TYR A 279 5.86 -1.96 5.24
N TRP A 280 5.29 -0.76 5.07
CA TRP A 280 3.89 -0.48 5.39
C TRP A 280 3.58 -0.86 6.86
N ASP A 281 2.62 -1.75 7.12
CA ASP A 281 2.23 -2.10 8.49
C ASP A 281 3.25 -2.92 9.28
N ALA A 282 4.26 -3.49 8.61
CA ALA A 282 5.41 -4.08 9.32
C ALA A 282 6.41 -3.02 9.79
N GLY A 283 6.11 -1.74 9.56
CA GLY A 283 6.93 -0.59 9.94
C GLY A 283 8.15 -0.40 9.05
N VAL A 284 9.09 0.42 9.52
CA VAL A 284 10.37 0.67 8.86
C VAL A 284 11.39 -0.34 9.34
N VAL A 285 11.76 -1.29 8.47
CA VAL A 285 12.75 -2.32 8.73
C VAL A 285 14.15 -1.79 8.41
N LYS A 286 15.07 -1.88 9.37
CA LYS A 286 16.48 -1.61 9.14
C LYS A 286 17.23 -2.91 8.84
N VAL A 287 17.92 -2.95 7.70
CA VAL A 287 18.68 -4.11 7.21
C VAL A 287 20.17 -3.75 7.08
N ASP A 288 21.06 -4.57 7.64
CA ASP A 288 22.49 -4.56 7.33
C ASP A 288 22.70 -5.22 5.97
N ILE A 289 23.26 -4.45 5.04
CA ILE A 289 23.56 -4.87 3.67
C ILE A 289 25.05 -4.75 3.35
N SER A 290 25.91 -4.70 4.39
CA SER A 290 27.37 -4.63 4.22
C SER A 290 27.91 -5.83 3.44
N ASP A 291 27.39 -7.02 3.73
CA ASP A 291 27.54 -8.24 2.94
C ASP A 291 26.23 -8.54 2.19
N LEU A 292 26.25 -8.43 0.86
CA LEU A 292 25.07 -8.62 0.03
C LEU A 292 24.68 -10.10 -0.10
N ASP A 293 25.60 -11.03 0.16
CA ASP A 293 25.32 -12.46 0.15
C ASP A 293 24.67 -12.94 1.47
N ALA A 294 24.69 -12.10 2.51
CA ALA A 294 24.22 -12.45 3.85
C ALA A 294 23.57 -11.24 4.58
N PRO A 295 22.55 -10.60 4.00
CA PRO A 295 21.87 -9.47 4.62
C PRO A 295 21.28 -9.84 5.99
N GLN A 296 21.29 -8.91 6.96
CA GLN A 296 20.82 -9.17 8.33
C GLN A 296 19.82 -8.11 8.77
N THR A 297 18.70 -8.54 9.33
CA THR A 297 17.74 -7.63 9.96
C THR A 297 18.32 -7.07 11.26
N ILE A 298 18.38 -5.75 11.39
CA ILE A 298 18.84 -5.05 12.60
C ILE A 298 17.66 -4.85 13.57
N GLY A 299 16.48 -4.51 13.03
CA GLY A 299 15.25 -4.26 13.78
C GLY A 299 14.25 -3.50 12.92
N HIS A 300 13.08 -3.21 13.47
CA HIS A 300 12.04 -2.43 12.80
C HIS A 300 11.26 -1.56 13.79
N THR A 301 10.56 -0.55 13.26
CA THR A 301 9.49 0.12 14.02
C THR A 301 8.24 -0.77 14.06
N VAL A 302 7.36 -0.50 15.01
CA VAL A 302 6.10 -1.21 15.19
C VAL A 302 5.00 -0.22 15.50
N PHE A 303 3.80 -0.47 14.98
CA PHE A 303 2.60 0.28 15.30
C PHE A 303 1.85 -0.39 16.45
N ASN A 304 1.19 0.41 17.29
CA ASN A 304 0.24 -0.13 18.27
C ASN A 304 -1.12 -0.38 17.57
N ALA A 305 -2.02 -1.10 18.24
CA ALA A 305 -3.35 -1.45 17.72
C ALA A 305 -4.33 -0.25 17.60
N GLN A 306 -3.88 0.97 17.89
CA GLN A 306 -4.66 2.21 17.81
C GLN A 306 -4.21 3.09 16.64
N ALA A 307 -3.10 2.76 15.99
CA ALA A 307 -2.60 3.46 14.81
C ALA A 307 -3.23 2.86 13.54
N ASP A 308 -3.31 3.65 12.47
CA ASP A 308 -3.63 3.14 11.12
C ASP A 308 -2.47 2.39 10.50
N GLY A 309 -1.23 2.67 10.93
CA GLY A 309 -0.06 2.00 10.39
C GLY A 309 0.57 2.78 9.26
N ASP A 310 0.77 2.11 8.13
CA ASP A 310 1.17 2.75 6.87
C ASP A 310 2.53 3.44 6.83
N ALA A 311 3.57 2.81 7.36
CA ALA A 311 4.93 3.35 7.23
C ALA A 311 5.33 3.47 5.75
N HIS A 312 5.20 4.68 5.20
CA HIS A 312 5.28 4.96 3.77
C HIS A 312 6.71 5.30 3.35
N SER A 313 7.29 6.37 3.91
CA SER A 313 8.66 6.79 3.59
C SER A 313 9.34 7.42 4.78
N MET A 314 10.67 7.46 4.75
CA MET A 314 11.46 7.93 5.87
C MET A 314 12.76 8.61 5.43
N THR A 315 13.31 9.46 6.30
CA THR A 315 14.67 9.99 6.14
C THR A 315 15.43 10.00 7.47
N PRO A 316 16.73 9.66 7.49
CA PRO A 316 17.54 9.81 8.70
C PRO A 316 17.78 11.29 9.04
N TYR A 317 17.64 11.63 10.32
CA TYR A 317 17.85 12.98 10.83
C TYR A 317 18.77 12.98 12.05
N GLU A 318 19.87 13.72 11.97
CA GLU A 318 20.84 13.83 13.07
C GLU A 318 20.60 15.11 13.88
N ALA A 319 20.30 14.97 15.16
CA ALA A 319 20.12 16.11 16.07
C ALA A 319 20.72 15.83 17.45
N GLY A 320 21.55 16.75 17.95
CA GLY A 320 22.12 16.65 19.29
C GLY A 320 23.06 15.44 19.51
N GLY A 321 23.60 14.85 18.45
CA GLY A 321 24.39 13.62 18.52
C GLY A 321 23.55 12.34 18.60
N THR A 322 22.25 12.44 18.36
CA THR A 322 21.31 11.33 18.25
C THR A 322 20.78 11.26 16.82
N ARG A 323 20.78 10.05 16.26
CA ARG A 323 20.09 9.76 15.01
C ARG A 323 18.64 9.44 15.29
N TYR A 324 17.76 10.15 14.59
CA TYR A 324 16.34 9.88 14.47
C TYR A 324 16.05 9.37 13.06
N ILE A 325 14.89 8.76 12.91
CA ILE A 325 14.23 8.64 11.63
C ILE A 325 13.01 9.56 11.65
N LEU A 326 12.83 10.33 10.58
CA LEU A 326 11.60 11.05 10.33
C LEU A 326 10.81 10.19 9.35
N GLN A 327 9.77 9.55 9.85
CA GLN A 327 8.85 8.72 9.08
C GLN A 327 7.60 9.53 8.77
N ASN A 328 7.13 9.39 7.54
CA ASN A 328 5.82 9.82 7.11
C ASN A 328 5.01 8.57 6.80
N ASP A 329 3.77 8.58 7.27
CA ASP A 329 2.79 7.54 6.98
C ASP A 329 1.90 7.99 5.80
N GLU A 330 1.38 7.06 5.01
CA GLU A 330 0.44 7.33 3.91
C GLU A 330 -0.82 6.51 4.08
N ASP A 331 -1.94 7.21 4.23
CA ASP A 331 -3.24 6.58 4.39
C ASP A 331 -4.16 6.97 3.22
N PHE A 332 -4.91 6.01 2.72
CA PHE A 332 -5.91 6.20 1.67
C PHE A 332 -7.26 6.69 2.20
N ASP A 333 -7.54 6.52 3.50
CA ASP A 333 -8.75 7.00 4.16
C ASP A 333 -8.49 7.51 5.60
N PRO A 334 -7.78 8.65 5.74
CA PRO A 334 -7.43 9.22 7.05
C PRO A 334 -8.64 9.77 7.84
N GLY A 335 -9.85 9.67 7.29
CA GLY A 335 -11.08 10.11 7.94
C GLY A 335 -11.81 9.01 8.71
N HIS A 336 -11.38 7.76 8.53
CA HIS A 336 -12.08 6.61 9.06
C HIS A 336 -11.67 6.30 10.49
N SER A 337 -12.61 5.83 11.33
CA SER A 337 -12.26 5.50 12.72
C SER A 337 -11.97 4.03 12.88
N THR A 338 -10.76 3.71 13.35
CA THR A 338 -10.41 2.36 13.78
C THR A 338 -11.05 2.03 15.13
N ALA A 339 -10.95 0.77 15.54
CA ALA A 339 -11.37 0.29 16.85
C ALA A 339 -10.25 -0.56 17.47
N THR A 340 -10.11 -0.48 18.77
CA THR A 340 -9.25 -1.40 19.54
C THR A 340 -10.11 -2.41 20.28
N VAL A 341 -9.80 -3.69 20.08
CA VAL A 341 -10.55 -4.82 20.65
C VAL A 341 -9.72 -5.51 21.71
N THR A 342 -10.35 -5.77 22.87
CA THR A 342 -9.75 -6.57 23.96
C THR A 342 -10.71 -7.66 24.42
N SER A 343 -10.17 -8.75 24.97
CA SER A 343 -10.96 -9.88 25.42
C SER A 343 -10.48 -10.42 26.77
N SER A 344 -11.43 -10.91 27.57
CA SER A 344 -11.13 -11.48 28.88
C SER A 344 -10.23 -12.71 28.83
N VAL A 345 -10.10 -13.36 27.66
CA VAL A 345 -9.25 -14.54 27.46
C VAL A 345 -7.87 -14.23 26.88
N THR A 346 -7.68 -13.03 26.33
CA THR A 346 -6.39 -12.55 25.83
C THR A 346 -5.70 -11.59 26.82
N GLY A 347 -6.37 -11.24 27.92
CA GLY A 347 -5.79 -10.46 29.00
C GLY A 347 -5.67 -8.98 28.62
N ILE A 348 -4.43 -8.48 28.55
CA ILE A 348 -4.15 -7.07 28.20
C ILE A 348 -3.83 -6.87 26.72
N THR A 349 -3.81 -7.94 25.92
CA THR A 349 -3.52 -7.85 24.49
C THR A 349 -4.62 -7.08 23.78
N GLU A 350 -4.21 -6.05 23.06
CA GLU A 350 -5.04 -5.23 22.18
C GLU A 350 -4.93 -5.76 20.76
N PHE A 351 -6.07 -5.80 20.07
CA PHE A 351 -6.19 -6.18 18.67
C PHE A 351 -6.70 -4.99 17.88
N ALA A 352 -6.13 -4.79 16.69
CA ALA A 352 -6.62 -3.80 15.74
C ALA A 352 -7.99 -4.23 15.20
N GLY A 353 -8.80 -3.26 14.86
CA GLY A 353 -10.09 -3.46 14.24
C GLY A 353 -10.57 -2.22 13.53
N ILE A 354 -11.59 -2.39 12.69
CA ILE A 354 -12.15 -1.34 11.85
C ILE A 354 -13.63 -1.27 12.17
N GLN A 355 -14.17 -0.09 12.49
CA GLN A 355 -15.63 0.06 12.51
C GLN A 355 -16.13 0.17 11.06
N GLU A 356 -17.24 -0.45 10.70
CA GLU A 356 -17.69 -0.41 9.30
C GLU A 356 -18.32 0.96 8.95
N PRO A 357 -17.81 1.70 7.94
CA PRO A 357 -18.29 3.06 7.64
C PRO A 357 -19.72 3.07 7.09
N TRP A 358 -20.12 1.98 6.46
CA TRP A 358 -21.47 1.81 5.90
C TRP A 358 -22.50 1.35 6.94
N ALA A 359 -22.07 0.98 8.16
CA ALA A 359 -22.99 0.55 9.20
C ALA A 359 -23.91 1.72 9.62
N PRO A 360 -25.21 1.48 9.89
CA PRO A 360 -26.16 2.53 10.27
C PRO A 360 -25.86 3.15 11.64
N THR A 361 -24.91 2.59 12.40
CA THR A 361 -24.50 3.07 13.71
C THR A 361 -23.01 2.84 13.86
N LEU A 362 -22.24 3.91 13.99
CA LEU A 362 -20.80 3.84 14.20
C LEU A 362 -20.48 3.59 15.68
N LEU A 363 -19.44 2.81 15.95
CA LEU A 363 -18.96 2.62 17.32
C LEU A 363 -18.51 3.95 17.93
N ALA A 364 -17.90 4.82 17.13
CA ALA A 364 -17.48 6.16 17.53
C ALA A 364 -18.65 7.02 18.06
N ASP A 365 -19.87 6.85 17.54
CA ASP A 365 -21.05 7.59 17.99
C ASP A 365 -21.62 7.05 19.32
N LEU A 366 -21.45 5.74 19.57
CA LEU A 366 -21.91 5.07 20.79
C LEU A 366 -20.91 5.19 21.95
N GLY A 367 -19.62 5.25 21.63
CA GLY A 367 -18.52 5.15 22.59
C GLY A 367 -18.16 3.69 22.95
N PRO A 368 -17.27 3.50 23.92
CA PRO A 368 -16.83 2.18 24.38
C PRO A 368 -17.97 1.23 24.72
N LEU A 369 -17.88 -0.01 24.22
CA LEU A 369 -18.89 -1.06 24.43
C LEU A 369 -18.24 -2.33 24.98
N THR A 370 -18.79 -2.89 26.07
CA THR A 370 -18.33 -4.15 26.67
C THR A 370 -19.49 -5.11 26.84
N GLY A 371 -19.33 -6.37 26.45
CA GLY A 371 -20.37 -7.38 26.54
C GLY A 371 -19.85 -8.82 26.50
N THR A 372 -20.69 -9.76 26.91
CA THR A 372 -20.42 -11.20 26.70
C THR A 372 -20.41 -11.49 25.20
N VAL A 373 -19.49 -12.34 24.74
CA VAL A 373 -19.42 -12.77 23.35
C VAL A 373 -20.36 -13.96 23.13
N PHE A 374 -21.13 -13.90 22.05
CA PHE A 374 -21.88 -15.00 21.47
C PHE A 374 -21.23 -15.38 20.13
N ASP A 375 -20.73 -16.61 20.02
CA ASP A 375 -20.13 -17.12 18.78
C ASP A 375 -21.24 -17.65 17.87
N ALA A 376 -21.44 -16.99 16.73
CA ALA A 376 -22.45 -17.31 15.74
C ALA A 376 -21.92 -18.26 14.64
N GLY A 377 -20.64 -18.70 14.71
CA GLY A 377 -20.02 -19.45 13.61
C GLY A 377 -20.12 -18.66 12.31
N GLU A 378 -20.59 -19.29 11.23
CA GLU A 378 -20.80 -18.63 9.92
C GLU A 378 -21.80 -17.47 9.95
N GLY A 379 -22.75 -17.46 10.91
CA GLY A 379 -23.68 -16.35 11.09
C GLY A 379 -24.57 -16.05 9.88
N CYS A 380 -24.92 -17.05 9.07
CA CYS A 380 -25.63 -16.87 7.80
C CYS A 380 -27.14 -17.20 7.87
N GLU A 381 -27.62 -17.71 8.99
CA GLU A 381 -29.04 -18.04 9.20
C GLU A 381 -29.54 -17.55 10.58
N ASP A 382 -30.85 -17.30 10.73
CA ASP A 382 -31.46 -16.91 12.01
C ASP A 382 -31.11 -17.87 13.17
N ALA A 383 -30.94 -19.15 12.85
CA ALA A 383 -30.62 -20.19 13.82
C ALA A 383 -29.26 -19.98 14.48
N ASP A 384 -28.31 -19.36 13.77
CA ASP A 384 -26.95 -19.14 14.23
C ASP A 384 -26.91 -18.14 15.38
N TYR A 385 -27.83 -17.17 15.42
CA TYR A 385 -27.90 -16.13 16.45
C TYR A 385 -28.86 -16.41 17.61
N GLN A 386 -29.38 -17.65 17.73
CA GLN A 386 -30.30 -18.00 18.81
C GLN A 386 -29.63 -17.92 20.18
N GLY A 387 -29.88 -16.80 20.88
CA GLY A 387 -29.30 -16.52 22.20
C GLY A 387 -28.34 -15.32 22.24
N ALA A 388 -28.12 -14.65 21.10
CA ALA A 388 -27.26 -13.47 21.00
C ALA A 388 -27.84 -12.21 21.68
N ALA A 389 -29.10 -12.23 22.10
CA ALA A 389 -29.77 -11.07 22.70
C ALA A 389 -28.99 -10.47 23.89
N GLY A 390 -28.60 -9.20 23.79
CA GLY A 390 -27.82 -8.50 24.82
C GLY A 390 -26.32 -8.82 24.82
N MET A 391 -25.82 -9.54 23.81
CA MET A 391 -24.43 -9.98 23.68
C MET A 391 -23.76 -9.35 22.44
N ILE A 392 -22.44 -9.41 22.39
CA ILE A 392 -21.65 -9.09 21.19
C ILE A 392 -21.64 -10.35 20.33
N ALA A 393 -22.20 -10.30 19.13
CA ALA A 393 -22.20 -11.44 18.21
C ALA A 393 -20.90 -11.44 17.40
N LEU A 394 -20.16 -12.55 17.44
CA LEU A 394 -18.95 -12.79 16.64
C LEU A 394 -19.27 -13.81 15.54
N ALA A 395 -19.03 -13.47 14.28
CA ALA A 395 -19.26 -14.35 13.14
C ALA A 395 -18.01 -14.51 12.26
N ASP A 396 -17.95 -15.65 11.56
CA ASP A 396 -16.98 -15.96 10.53
C ASP A 396 -17.34 -15.25 9.23
N SER A 397 -16.39 -14.54 8.66
CA SER A 397 -16.52 -13.97 7.32
C SER A 397 -15.39 -14.47 6.44
N VAL A 398 -15.72 -14.89 5.22
CA VAL A 398 -14.75 -15.42 4.26
C VAL A 398 -14.43 -14.36 3.24
N ASP A 399 -13.14 -14.16 2.99
CA ASP A 399 -12.67 -13.23 1.96
C ASP A 399 -13.09 -13.73 0.56
N PRO A 400 -13.90 -12.94 -0.17
CA PRO A 400 -14.41 -13.27 -1.50
C PRO A 400 -13.32 -13.41 -2.57
N TYR A 401 -12.13 -12.82 -2.34
CA TYR A 401 -10.99 -12.96 -3.24
C TYR A 401 -10.49 -14.41 -3.29
N TYR A 402 -10.50 -15.09 -2.14
CA TYR A 402 -10.03 -16.47 -2.04
C TYR A 402 -11.13 -17.49 -2.31
N ASN A 403 -12.37 -17.23 -1.89
CA ASN A 403 -13.49 -18.16 -2.02
C ASN A 403 -14.83 -17.41 -2.10
N GLU A 404 -15.83 -17.96 -2.80
CA GLU A 404 -17.19 -17.40 -2.76
C GLU A 404 -17.77 -17.42 -1.33
N PRO A 405 -18.18 -16.27 -0.76
CA PRO A 405 -18.71 -16.21 0.60
C PRO A 405 -20.11 -16.82 0.68
N LEU A 406 -20.42 -17.50 1.79
CA LEU A 406 -21.73 -18.11 2.02
C LEU A 406 -22.84 -17.06 2.17
N CYS A 407 -22.53 -15.96 2.85
CA CYS A 407 -23.37 -14.80 3.01
C CYS A 407 -22.50 -13.56 3.24
N PRO A 408 -23.03 -12.36 3.00
CA PRO A 408 -22.31 -11.11 3.21
C PRO A 408 -22.30 -10.62 4.66
N ILE A 409 -21.30 -9.81 5.00
CA ILE A 409 -21.18 -9.15 6.31
C ILE A 409 -22.43 -8.31 6.64
N GLY A 410 -23.00 -7.61 5.65
CA GLY A 410 -24.25 -6.86 5.84
C GLY A 410 -25.46 -7.72 6.24
N ALA A 411 -25.56 -8.97 5.74
CA ALA A 411 -26.62 -9.88 6.15
C ALA A 411 -26.37 -10.44 7.57
N GLN A 412 -25.10 -10.74 7.89
CA GLN A 412 -24.71 -11.16 9.24
C GLN A 412 -25.09 -10.08 10.27
N LEU A 413 -24.82 -8.80 9.96
CA LEU A 413 -25.23 -7.66 10.80
C LEU A 413 -26.75 -7.61 11.00
N LEU A 414 -27.54 -7.74 9.95
CA LEU A 414 -29.01 -7.74 10.03
C LEU A 414 -29.53 -8.87 10.93
N LEU A 415 -29.01 -10.09 10.75
CA LEU A 415 -29.38 -11.26 11.55
C LEU A 415 -29.00 -11.07 13.04
N ALA A 416 -27.81 -10.53 13.31
CA ALA A 416 -27.36 -10.20 14.66
C ALA A 416 -28.28 -9.15 15.32
N ALA A 417 -28.66 -8.11 14.57
CA ALA A 417 -29.56 -7.06 15.04
C ALA A 417 -30.97 -7.59 15.34
N ASP A 418 -31.53 -8.42 14.46
CA ASP A 418 -32.83 -9.07 14.66
C ASP A 418 -32.85 -10.00 15.87
N ALA A 419 -31.72 -10.65 16.17
CA ALA A 419 -31.53 -11.45 17.37
C ALA A 419 -31.33 -10.61 18.65
N GLY A 420 -31.21 -9.29 18.54
CA GLY A 420 -31.05 -8.35 19.64
C GLY A 420 -29.62 -8.26 20.18
N ALA A 421 -28.61 -8.56 19.36
CA ALA A 421 -27.21 -8.32 19.72
C ALA A 421 -26.97 -6.82 19.99
N ILE A 422 -25.98 -6.51 20.83
CA ILE A 422 -25.61 -5.11 21.15
C ILE A 422 -24.47 -4.58 20.28
N ALA A 423 -23.75 -5.47 19.63
CA ALA A 423 -22.73 -5.19 18.62
C ALA A 423 -22.51 -6.45 17.77
N PHE A 424 -22.04 -6.25 16.55
CA PHE A 424 -21.63 -7.31 15.63
C PHE A 424 -20.14 -7.20 15.36
N VAL A 425 -19.43 -8.33 15.40
CA VAL A 425 -18.01 -8.43 15.11
C VAL A 425 -17.80 -9.50 14.03
N SER A 426 -17.14 -9.10 12.94
CA SER A 426 -16.66 -10.01 11.91
C SER A 426 -15.18 -10.29 12.14
N ASN A 427 -14.73 -11.54 11.98
CA ASN A 427 -13.31 -11.89 12.04
C ASN A 427 -12.58 -11.75 10.69
N LEU A 428 -13.10 -10.99 9.74
CA LEU A 428 -12.39 -10.70 8.51
C LEU A 428 -11.94 -9.24 8.51
N LEU A 429 -10.65 -9.02 8.26
CA LEU A 429 -10.05 -7.73 7.93
C LEU A 429 -9.38 -7.91 6.56
N SER A 430 -9.78 -7.15 5.54
CA SER A 430 -9.35 -7.38 4.15
C SER A 430 -9.08 -6.07 3.40
N ILE A 431 -8.18 -6.13 2.42
CA ILE A 431 -7.66 -5.01 1.61
C ILE A 431 -8.68 -4.40 0.65
N ASP A 432 -9.73 -5.16 0.32
CA ASP A 432 -10.67 -4.78 -0.74
C ASP A 432 -11.79 -3.87 -0.22
N ASP A 433 -11.69 -3.42 1.04
CA ASP A 433 -12.80 -2.93 1.86
C ASP A 433 -13.99 -3.91 1.80
N ALA A 434 -14.56 -4.27 2.95
CA ALA A 434 -15.87 -4.94 2.91
C ALA A 434 -16.99 -4.09 2.26
N TRP A 435 -16.68 -2.88 1.78
CA TRP A 435 -17.48 -2.07 0.86
C TRP A 435 -18.11 -2.87 -0.28
N GLY A 436 -17.40 -3.87 -0.81
CA GLY A 436 -17.88 -4.72 -1.90
C GLY A 436 -19.08 -5.61 -1.55
N PHE A 437 -19.46 -5.76 -0.27
CA PHE A 437 -20.30 -6.87 0.17
C PHE A 437 -21.49 -6.49 1.05
N GLY A 438 -22.22 -5.45 0.63
CA GLY A 438 -23.68 -5.46 0.75
C GLY A 438 -24.28 -6.00 -0.55
N PRO A 439 -24.50 -7.31 -0.75
CA PRO A 439 -25.22 -7.79 -1.92
C PRO A 439 -26.69 -7.50 -1.68
N ASP A 440 -27.34 -6.90 -2.68
CA ASP A 440 -28.78 -6.66 -2.70
C ASP A 440 -29.33 -5.98 -1.43
N ILE A 441 -29.08 -4.68 -1.28
CA ILE A 441 -29.83 -3.81 -0.34
C ILE A 441 -31.29 -3.65 -0.82
N ASP A 442 -32.04 -4.75 -0.87
CA ASP A 442 -33.51 -4.71 -0.87
C ASP A 442 -34.05 -4.66 0.58
N ALA A 443 -33.22 -5.04 1.58
CA ALA A 443 -33.47 -4.82 3.01
C ALA A 443 -32.82 -3.49 3.45
N SER A 444 -33.54 -2.69 4.24
CA SER A 444 -33.03 -1.40 4.71
C SER A 444 -32.05 -1.66 5.85
N LEU A 445 -30.75 -1.42 5.66
CA LEU A 445 -29.76 -1.50 6.76
C LEU A 445 -30.13 -0.63 7.97
N ASP A 446 -30.98 0.38 7.78
CA ASP A 446 -31.66 1.13 8.85
C ASP A 446 -32.27 0.22 9.95
N GLU A 447 -32.64 -1.03 9.62
CA GLU A 447 -33.17 -2.04 10.56
C GLU A 447 -32.13 -2.49 11.59
N ALA A 448 -30.83 -2.45 11.26
CA ALA A 448 -29.74 -2.73 12.21
C ALA A 448 -29.36 -1.52 13.08
N GLY A 449 -30.15 -0.45 13.07
CA GLY A 449 -29.90 0.75 13.87
C GLY A 449 -29.69 0.44 15.37
N GLY A 450 -28.61 0.98 15.93
CA GLY A 450 -28.19 0.76 17.32
C GLY A 450 -27.19 -0.39 17.51
N VAL A 451 -26.85 -1.13 16.45
CA VAL A 451 -25.85 -2.21 16.49
C VAL A 451 -24.64 -1.80 15.65
N PRO A 452 -23.49 -1.46 16.27
CA PRO A 452 -22.27 -1.18 15.51
C PRO A 452 -21.68 -2.48 14.95
N ALA A 453 -21.02 -2.37 13.79
CA ALA A 453 -20.26 -3.44 13.18
C ALA A 453 -18.76 -3.13 13.24
N VAL A 454 -17.97 -4.11 13.72
CA VAL A 454 -16.51 -4.01 13.82
C VAL A 454 -15.87 -5.22 13.17
N GLN A 455 -14.84 -5.01 12.36
CA GLN A 455 -13.98 -6.06 11.84
C GLN A 455 -12.75 -6.24 12.73
N ILE A 456 -12.29 -7.48 12.86
CA ILE A 456 -10.98 -7.87 13.43
C ILE A 456 -10.33 -8.88 12.49
N SER A 457 -9.00 -8.98 12.49
CA SER A 457 -8.31 -9.97 11.66
C SER A 457 -8.39 -11.39 12.27
N ASP A 458 -8.80 -12.38 11.47
CA ASP A 458 -8.75 -13.80 11.89
C ASP A 458 -7.32 -14.27 12.14
N ILE A 459 -6.36 -13.74 11.36
CA ILE A 459 -4.95 -14.15 11.41
C ILE A 459 -4.31 -13.83 12.77
N ASP A 460 -4.82 -12.81 13.47
CA ASP A 460 -4.34 -12.44 14.79
C ASP A 460 -4.84 -13.40 15.90
N GLY A 461 -5.75 -14.32 15.58
CA GLY A 461 -6.13 -15.43 16.45
C GLY A 461 -7.02 -15.07 17.64
N LEU A 462 -7.54 -13.83 17.70
CA LEU A 462 -8.49 -13.40 18.72
C LEU A 462 -9.77 -14.26 18.68
N ALA A 463 -10.39 -14.40 17.51
CA ALA A 463 -11.62 -15.19 17.33
C ALA A 463 -11.39 -16.66 17.72
N ALA A 464 -10.30 -17.27 17.25
CA ALA A 464 -9.91 -18.64 17.62
C ALA A 464 -9.76 -18.80 19.14
N THR A 465 -9.07 -17.87 19.81
CA THR A 465 -8.86 -17.91 21.27
C THR A 465 -10.19 -17.79 22.04
N ILE A 466 -11.12 -16.96 21.56
CA ILE A 466 -12.47 -16.82 22.14
C ILE A 466 -13.22 -18.16 22.05
N ARG A 467 -13.16 -18.82 20.89
CA ARG A 467 -13.87 -20.09 20.62
C ARG A 467 -13.33 -21.27 21.41
N GLU A 468 -12.05 -21.27 21.73
CA GLU A 468 -11.43 -22.30 22.58
C GLU A 468 -11.81 -22.19 24.07
N SER A 469 -12.37 -21.04 24.49
CA SER A 469 -12.70 -20.79 25.89
C SER A 469 -13.84 -21.68 26.40
N ALA A 470 -13.57 -22.42 27.49
CA ALA A 470 -14.59 -23.20 28.19
C ALA A 470 -15.50 -22.36 29.11
N THR A 471 -15.24 -21.06 29.24
CA THR A 471 -16.00 -20.13 30.09
C THR A 471 -16.53 -18.95 29.28
N PRO A 472 -17.64 -18.32 29.71
CA PRO A 472 -18.15 -17.12 29.06
C PRO A 472 -17.06 -16.06 28.89
N VAL A 473 -16.92 -15.54 27.67
CA VAL A 473 -15.92 -14.55 27.31
C VAL A 473 -16.56 -13.17 27.28
N THR A 474 -15.85 -12.15 27.76
CA THR A 474 -16.25 -10.74 27.60
C THR A 474 -15.30 -10.08 26.61
N MET A 475 -15.85 -9.31 25.68
CA MET A 475 -15.10 -8.48 24.73
C MET A 475 -15.39 -7.00 25.00
N THR A 476 -14.39 -6.15 24.79
CA THR A 476 -14.55 -4.70 24.80
C THR A 476 -14.12 -4.14 23.45
N LEU A 477 -14.99 -3.33 22.86
CA LEU A 477 -14.78 -2.56 21.64
C LEU A 477 -14.57 -1.10 22.04
N LEU A 478 -13.39 -0.56 21.74
CA LEU A 478 -13.04 0.84 22.00
C LEU A 478 -12.93 1.57 20.67
N PRO A 479 -13.74 2.60 20.40
CA PRO A 479 -13.53 3.43 19.21
C PRO A 479 -12.25 4.25 19.38
N ASN A 480 -11.44 4.29 18.33
CA ASN A 480 -10.36 5.26 18.22
C ASN A 480 -10.92 6.53 17.58
N VAL A 481 -10.27 7.66 17.86
CA VAL A 481 -10.63 8.94 17.24
C VAL A 481 -9.74 9.10 16.01
N PRO A 482 -10.29 9.37 14.82
CA PRO A 482 -9.51 9.74 13.64
C PRO A 482 -8.59 10.94 13.90
#